data_AF-A0A497EUS8-F1
#
_entry.id   AF-A0A497EUS8-F1
#
_cell.length_a   1.000
_cell.length_b   1.000
_cell.length_c   1.000
_cell.angle_alpha   90.00
_cell.angle_beta   90.00
_cell.angle_gamma   90.00
#
_symmetry.space_group_name_H-M   'P 1'
#
loop_
_entity.id
_entity.type
_entity.pdbx_description
1 polymer ?
#
loop_
_entity_poly.entity_id
_entity_poly.type
_entity_poly.pdbx_seq_one_letter_code
_entity_poly.pdbx_strand_id
1 'polypeptide(L)'
;MKISIKFRGKVREFKVISNPYPHILVPTKKEVIHGWYFGFEDNGRRECTSERILLNPYNGCTVNCPMCYARSFGGYFEVWDKTGIVTVFKDFDLKLRNELSKLYWASCAYLSPSSEPFQKPLENTYHLSEKSADVFLDLNLPVDFITKRGDNIPKRILRRMAEHPYNHCLAQFTILSVDDEINRIFAPNGASVEEQFKAVRRFADWGVYTVVRMDPLFPGITDDEKSIRELVERAKLEGAKHIIFSLCDVGRVGESRRRILFNIVREHFPDAYNLWLKVYRFNQDGDIEYRRRVFKIARKICDEIGVTMALCMEFEEIIVNGKVYYRGLNEEFMTSRSCEGLDIPVYWRDKLDEPFKPLENCNGACLLCAKGIQKPVCGQLPFIRASALRYRDYRRMKPRYSNLKQYLS
;
A
#
# COMPACT_ATOMS: atom_id res chain seq x y z
N MET A 1 27.74 -17.57 -5.95
CA MET A 1 27.96 -16.12 -5.96
C MET A 1 27.70 -15.54 -4.57
N LYS A 2 28.52 -14.59 -4.11
CA LYS A 2 28.27 -13.82 -2.88
C LYS A 2 28.03 -12.36 -3.26
N ILE A 3 27.28 -11.64 -2.43
CA ILE A 3 27.12 -10.19 -2.54
C ILE A 3 27.51 -9.53 -1.22
N SER A 4 28.24 -8.41 -1.31
CA SER A 4 28.67 -7.61 -0.17
C SER A 4 27.82 -6.35 -0.09
N ILE A 5 27.11 -6.20 1.03
CA ILE A 5 26.22 -5.06 1.26
C ILE A 5 26.79 -4.21 2.39
N LYS A 6 26.99 -2.92 2.14
CA LYS A 6 27.49 -1.95 3.13
C LYS A 6 26.31 -1.28 3.83
N PHE A 7 26.14 -1.54 5.12
CA PHE A 7 25.15 -0.88 5.97
C PHE A 7 25.84 -0.02 7.03
N ARG A 8 25.66 1.30 6.97
CA ARG A 8 26.18 2.24 7.99
C ARG A 8 27.66 1.97 8.34
N GLY A 9 28.50 1.80 7.32
CA GLY A 9 29.93 1.51 7.47
C GLY A 9 30.30 0.03 7.70
N LYS A 10 29.35 -0.85 8.03
CA LYS A 10 29.61 -2.30 8.19
C LYS A 10 29.31 -3.06 6.91
N VAL A 11 30.26 -3.84 6.43
CA VAL A 11 30.07 -4.74 5.29
C VAL A 11 29.52 -6.07 5.79
N ARG A 12 28.50 -6.60 5.13
CA ARG A 12 27.95 -7.93 5.36
C ARG A 12 27.94 -8.70 4.06
N GLU A 13 28.43 -9.93 4.09
CA GLU A 13 28.35 -10.84 2.95
C GLU A 13 27.12 -11.74 3.04
N PHE A 14 26.46 -11.93 1.91
CA PHE A 14 25.35 -12.87 1.78
C PHE A 14 25.60 -13.82 0.61
N LYS A 15 25.30 -15.11 0.82
CA LYS A 15 25.28 -16.09 -0.27
C LYS A 15 24.05 -15.81 -1.14
N VAL A 16 24.26 -15.60 -2.44
CA VAL A 16 23.17 -15.47 -3.41
C VAL A 16 22.70 -16.86 -3.79
N ILE A 17 21.39 -17.08 -3.67
CA ILE A 17 20.71 -18.29 -4.10
C ILE A 17 20.06 -17.97 -5.44
N SER A 18 20.44 -18.70 -6.49
CA SER A 18 19.99 -18.44 -7.86
C SER A 18 18.59 -18.99 -8.16
N ASN A 19 18.24 -20.13 -7.57
CA ASN A 19 16.95 -20.81 -7.77
C ASN A 19 16.05 -20.65 -6.53
N PRO A 20 14.74 -20.41 -6.67
CA PRO A 20 13.97 -20.33 -7.93
C PRO A 20 14.00 -18.94 -8.60
N TYR A 21 14.56 -17.96 -7.91
CA TYR A 21 14.83 -16.61 -8.42
C TYR A 21 16.04 -16.05 -7.66
N PRO A 22 16.91 -15.20 -8.25
CA PRO A 22 18.04 -14.62 -7.54
C PRO A 22 17.63 -13.88 -6.26
N HIS A 23 18.02 -14.41 -5.10
CA HIS A 23 17.70 -13.81 -3.81
C HIS A 23 18.77 -14.07 -2.74
N ILE A 24 18.66 -13.33 -1.62
CA ILE A 24 19.44 -13.56 -0.41
C ILE A 24 18.52 -13.80 0.79
N LEU A 25 19.01 -14.57 1.75
CA LEU A 25 18.32 -14.83 3.00
C LEU A 25 18.92 -13.97 4.12
N VAL A 26 18.09 -13.18 4.77
CA VAL A 26 18.49 -12.29 5.87
C VAL A 26 17.71 -12.67 7.13
N PRO A 27 18.37 -12.94 8.28
CA PRO A 27 17.65 -13.16 9.54
C PRO A 27 16.87 -11.92 9.98
N THR A 28 15.61 -12.09 10.35
CA THR A 28 14.76 -11.00 10.88
C THR A 28 15.17 -10.66 12.31
N LYS A 29 16.09 -9.71 12.47
CA LYS A 29 16.57 -9.26 13.79
C LYS A 29 15.89 -7.98 14.30
N LYS A 30 15.47 -7.11 13.39
CA LYS A 30 14.85 -5.82 13.74
C LYS A 30 13.37 -5.99 14.00
N GLU A 31 12.77 -4.97 14.61
CA GLU A 31 11.33 -4.84 14.73
C GLU A 31 10.67 -4.84 13.35
N VAL A 32 9.54 -5.52 13.23
CA VAL A 32 8.81 -5.67 11.97
C VAL A 32 7.49 -4.91 11.97
N ILE A 33 6.93 -4.63 13.15
CA ILE A 33 5.73 -3.79 13.28
C ILE A 33 6.11 -2.31 13.17
N HIS A 34 5.58 -1.64 12.14
CA HIS A 34 5.55 -0.18 12.05
C HIS A 34 4.28 0.28 11.34
N GLY A 35 3.89 1.53 11.57
CA GLY A 35 2.83 2.21 10.85
C GLY A 35 3.36 3.01 9.67
N TRP A 36 2.60 4.02 9.24
CA TRP A 36 3.01 4.93 8.18
C TRP A 36 4.31 5.67 8.51
N TYR A 37 5.13 5.92 7.49
CA TYR A 37 6.44 6.58 7.64
C TYR A 37 6.34 8.05 8.06
N PHE A 38 5.23 8.70 7.73
CA PHE A 38 4.90 10.07 8.09
C PHE A 38 3.60 10.11 8.88
N GLY A 39 3.58 10.93 9.93
CA GLY A 39 2.40 11.30 10.67
C GLY A 39 1.76 12.57 10.14
N PHE A 40 0.59 12.93 10.67
CA PHE A 40 -0.08 14.18 10.31
C PHE A 40 0.80 15.42 10.62
N GLU A 41 1.51 15.40 11.75
CA GLU A 41 2.39 16.50 12.19
C GLU A 41 3.69 16.63 11.35
N ASP A 42 3.98 15.69 10.44
CA ASP A 42 5.13 15.74 9.54
C ASP A 42 4.83 16.60 8.30
N ASN A 43 4.53 17.88 8.54
CA ASN A 43 4.19 18.88 7.51
C ASN A 43 3.01 18.46 6.59
N GLY A 44 2.08 17.64 7.09
CA GLY A 44 0.91 17.19 6.31
C GLY A 44 1.20 16.03 5.35
N ARG A 45 2.38 15.40 5.39
CA ARG A 45 2.79 14.29 4.49
C ARG A 45 2.04 12.96 4.68
N ARG A 46 0.97 12.95 5.49
CA ARG A 46 0.11 11.80 5.71
C ARG A 46 -1.24 12.02 5.05
N GLU A 47 -1.51 11.24 4.02
CA GLU A 47 -2.83 11.20 3.35
C GLU A 47 -3.64 9.96 3.73
N CYS A 48 -2.96 8.86 4.09
CA CYS A 48 -3.63 7.63 4.51
C CYS A 48 -4.51 7.89 5.75
N THR A 49 -5.82 7.72 5.55
CA THR A 49 -6.86 8.05 6.53
C THR A 49 -6.81 7.13 7.73
N SER A 50 -6.61 5.83 7.47
CA SER A 50 -6.59 4.80 8.50
C SER A 50 -5.17 4.47 8.95
N GLU A 51 -5.03 4.04 10.21
CA GLU A 51 -3.79 3.41 10.64
C GLU A 51 -3.71 1.96 10.13
N ARG A 52 -2.49 1.52 9.78
CA ARG A 52 -2.20 0.16 9.34
C ARG A 52 -0.87 -0.30 9.95
N ILE A 53 -0.74 -1.58 10.27
CA ILE A 53 0.56 -2.17 10.54
C ILE A 53 1.15 -2.62 9.21
N LEU A 54 2.18 -1.91 8.75
CA LEU A 54 2.86 -2.16 7.49
C LEU A 54 3.86 -3.31 7.66
N LEU A 55 3.74 -4.34 6.83
CA LEU A 55 4.58 -5.53 6.89
C LEU A 55 5.34 -5.69 5.58
N ASN A 56 6.67 -5.81 5.59
CA ASN A 56 7.43 -6.11 4.38
C ASN A 56 8.35 -7.33 4.62
N PRO A 57 7.84 -8.57 4.44
CA PRO A 57 8.63 -9.79 4.56
C PRO A 57 9.69 -9.94 3.45
N TYR A 58 9.55 -9.15 2.38
CA TYR A 58 10.46 -9.07 1.25
C TYR A 58 10.88 -7.63 1.01
N ASN A 59 12.15 -7.43 0.63
CA ASN A 59 12.60 -6.18 0.00
C ASN A 59 13.00 -6.46 -1.44
N GLY A 60 12.37 -5.74 -2.37
CA GLY A 60 12.38 -6.04 -3.79
C GLY A 60 11.18 -6.87 -4.22
N CYS A 61 10.98 -6.93 -5.53
CA CYS A 61 9.81 -7.54 -6.13
C CYS A 61 10.17 -8.14 -7.50
N THR A 62 9.61 -9.30 -7.81
CA THR A 62 9.82 -9.98 -9.10
C THR A 62 8.96 -9.41 -10.25
N VAL A 63 7.95 -8.56 -9.96
CA VAL A 63 7.12 -7.90 -11.01
C VAL A 63 7.96 -6.92 -11.85
N ASN A 64 8.95 -6.26 -11.23
CA ASN A 64 9.95 -5.42 -11.89
C ASN A 64 9.41 -4.16 -12.60
N CYS A 65 8.34 -3.54 -12.09
CA CYS A 65 7.79 -2.31 -12.67
C CYS A 65 8.85 -1.19 -12.81
N PRO A 66 8.92 -0.47 -13.95
CA PRO A 66 9.92 0.58 -14.18
C PRO A 66 9.67 1.85 -13.36
N MET A 67 8.42 2.18 -13.02
CA MET A 67 8.03 3.34 -12.20
C MET A 67 7.98 3.07 -10.69
N CYS A 68 8.43 1.89 -10.23
CA CYS A 68 8.26 1.49 -8.83
C CYS A 68 8.99 2.43 -7.86
N TYR A 69 8.24 3.12 -6.99
CA TYR A 69 8.80 4.03 -5.99
C TYR A 69 9.74 3.34 -5.00
N ALA A 70 9.55 2.05 -4.71
CA ALA A 70 10.40 1.31 -3.76
C ALA A 70 11.85 1.19 -4.25
N ARG A 71 12.13 1.46 -5.52
CA ARG A 71 13.48 1.51 -6.09
C ARG A 71 14.36 2.61 -5.50
N SER A 72 13.78 3.69 -4.98
CA SER A 72 14.56 4.76 -4.34
C SER A 72 14.84 4.53 -2.86
N PHE A 73 14.31 3.46 -2.29
CA PHE A 73 14.58 3.13 -0.90
C PHE A 73 16.01 2.59 -0.75
N GLY A 74 16.70 3.07 0.29
CA GLY A 74 18.05 2.63 0.60
C GLY A 74 18.11 1.19 1.13
N GLY A 75 19.33 0.71 1.36
CA GLY A 75 19.56 -0.58 2.02
C GLY A 75 19.24 -1.77 1.11
N TYR A 76 18.39 -2.70 1.57
CA TYR A 76 18.10 -3.91 0.78
C TYR A 76 17.30 -3.62 -0.50
N PHE A 77 16.51 -2.56 -0.54
CA PHE A 77 15.83 -2.14 -1.78
C PHE A 77 16.81 -1.59 -2.82
N GLU A 78 17.80 -0.81 -2.41
CA GLU A 78 18.88 -0.34 -3.28
C GLU A 78 19.69 -1.49 -3.89
N VAL A 79 19.92 -2.56 -3.11
CA VAL A 79 20.56 -3.78 -3.62
C VAL A 79 19.71 -4.45 -4.70
N TRP A 80 18.41 -4.60 -4.44
CA TRP A 80 17.48 -5.12 -5.44
C TRP A 80 17.43 -4.23 -6.69
N ASP A 81 17.38 -2.91 -6.55
CA ASP A 81 17.34 -2.00 -7.68
C ASP A 81 18.58 -2.15 -8.59
N LYS A 82 19.76 -2.28 -7.98
CA LYS A 82 21.04 -2.40 -8.71
C LYS A 82 21.29 -3.78 -9.30
N THR A 83 20.77 -4.84 -8.69
CA THR A 83 21.20 -6.22 -9.01
C THR A 83 20.08 -7.17 -9.39
N GLY A 84 18.81 -6.77 -9.18
CA GLY A 84 17.65 -7.65 -9.32
C GLY A 84 17.50 -8.68 -8.20
N ILE A 85 18.42 -8.74 -7.23
CA ILE A 85 18.42 -9.73 -6.15
C ILE A 85 17.42 -9.32 -5.06
N VAL A 86 16.40 -10.14 -4.84
CA VAL A 86 15.40 -9.92 -3.78
C VAL A 86 15.96 -10.31 -2.42
N THR A 87 15.61 -9.57 -1.38
CA THR A 87 15.92 -9.93 0.00
C THR A 87 14.72 -10.60 0.65
N VAL A 88 14.92 -11.82 1.15
CA VAL A 88 13.93 -12.59 1.92
C VAL A 88 14.27 -12.51 3.41
N PHE A 89 13.37 -11.98 4.22
CA PHE A 89 13.55 -11.90 5.67
C PHE A 89 13.07 -13.19 6.34
N LYS A 90 14.02 -14.06 6.69
CA LYS A 90 13.71 -15.34 7.34
C LYS A 90 13.07 -15.12 8.70
N ASP A 91 12.12 -15.99 9.05
CA ASP A 91 11.46 -16.00 10.36
C ASP A 91 10.69 -14.69 10.66
N PHE A 92 10.26 -13.98 9.60
CA PHE A 92 9.53 -12.71 9.72
C PHE A 92 8.22 -12.90 10.48
N ASP A 93 7.47 -13.95 10.16
CA ASP A 93 6.21 -14.34 10.81
C ASP A 93 6.41 -14.69 12.29
N LEU A 94 7.51 -15.37 12.64
CA LEU A 94 7.84 -15.69 14.03
C LEU A 94 8.16 -14.42 14.84
N LYS A 95 8.95 -13.52 14.25
CA LYS A 95 9.25 -12.22 14.86
C LYS A 95 7.99 -11.38 15.04
N LEU A 96 7.13 -11.35 14.01
CA LEU A 96 5.85 -10.67 14.01
C LEU A 96 4.92 -11.21 15.11
N ARG A 97 4.78 -12.54 15.22
CA ARG A 97 3.95 -13.19 16.26
C ARG A 97 4.40 -12.81 17.66
N ASN A 98 5.71 -12.80 17.91
CA ASN A 98 6.29 -12.41 19.20
C ASN A 98 6.16 -10.91 19.51
N GLU A 99 6.05 -10.06 18.49
CA GLU A 99 5.80 -8.63 18.67
C GLU A 99 4.32 -8.36 18.95
N LEU A 100 3.42 -8.90 18.12
CA LEU A 100 1.97 -8.78 18.29
C LEU A 100 1.49 -9.34 19.63
N SER A 101 2.06 -10.46 20.11
CA SER A 101 1.67 -11.06 21.39
C SER A 101 1.86 -10.14 22.60
N LYS A 102 2.62 -9.05 22.45
CA LYS A 102 2.92 -8.08 23.51
C LYS A 102 2.11 -6.79 23.39
N LEU A 103 1.19 -6.69 22.44
CA LEU A 103 0.38 -5.50 22.19
C LEU A 103 -1.02 -5.63 22.80
N TYR A 104 -1.56 -4.53 23.30
CA TYR A 104 -2.97 -4.40 23.69
C TYR A 104 -3.81 -3.70 22.63
N TRP A 105 -3.16 -2.96 21.74
CA TRP A 105 -3.77 -2.21 20.65
C TRP A 105 -3.05 -2.52 19.35
N ALA A 106 -3.80 -2.62 18.26
CA ALA A 106 -3.29 -2.89 16.93
C ALA A 106 -4.21 -2.25 15.87
N SER A 107 -3.76 -2.29 14.63
CA SER A 107 -4.55 -1.92 13.45
C SER A 107 -4.46 -3.03 12.41
N CYS A 108 -5.27 -2.93 11.35
CA CYS A 108 -5.24 -3.87 10.22
C CYS A 108 -3.82 -4.01 9.66
N ALA A 109 -3.40 -5.23 9.32
CA ALA A 109 -2.17 -5.43 8.55
C ALA A 109 -2.33 -4.82 7.17
N TYR A 110 -1.33 -4.08 6.71
CA TYR A 110 -1.12 -3.85 5.29
C TYR A 110 0.10 -4.66 4.86
N LEU A 111 -0.17 -5.74 4.14
CA LEU A 111 0.82 -6.74 3.75
C LEU A 111 1.55 -6.30 2.48
N SER A 112 2.86 -6.15 2.63
CA SER A 112 3.82 -5.80 1.59
C SER A 112 3.51 -4.50 0.85
N PRO A 113 3.25 -3.36 1.51
CA PRO A 113 2.94 -2.11 0.80
C PRO A 113 4.08 -1.66 -0.11
N SER A 114 5.33 -2.02 0.19
CA SER A 114 6.53 -1.65 -0.57
C SER A 114 7.14 -2.79 -1.38
N SER A 115 6.45 -3.93 -1.50
CA SER A 115 6.89 -5.08 -2.28
C SER A 115 5.67 -5.81 -2.87
N GLU A 116 5.85 -6.99 -3.47
CA GLU A 116 4.71 -7.81 -3.93
C GLU A 116 4.54 -8.99 -2.97
N PRO A 117 3.40 -9.11 -2.25
CA PRO A 117 3.22 -10.16 -1.25
C PRO A 117 3.21 -11.55 -1.87
N PHE A 118 2.55 -11.73 -3.02
CA PHE A 118 2.38 -13.03 -3.64
C PHE A 118 3.35 -13.25 -4.80
N GLN A 119 4.59 -12.77 -4.64
CA GLN A 119 5.58 -12.78 -5.71
C GLN A 119 6.06 -14.21 -6.03
N LYS A 120 5.80 -14.66 -7.26
CA LYS A 120 6.39 -15.91 -7.76
C LYS A 120 7.86 -15.70 -8.12
N PRO A 121 8.72 -16.72 -7.95
CA PRO A 121 8.50 -17.99 -7.25
C PRO A 121 8.83 -17.96 -5.74
N LEU A 122 9.21 -16.81 -5.19
CA LEU A 122 9.72 -16.71 -3.82
C LEU A 122 8.64 -16.94 -2.75
N GLU A 123 7.44 -16.39 -2.91
CA GLU A 123 6.33 -16.65 -1.97
C GLU A 123 5.94 -18.13 -2.00
N ASN A 124 5.94 -18.76 -3.17
CA ASN A 124 5.65 -20.20 -3.32
C ASN A 124 6.70 -21.10 -2.63
N THR A 125 7.86 -20.56 -2.27
CA THR A 125 8.93 -21.29 -1.56
C THR A 125 8.93 -21.00 -0.06
N TYR A 126 8.73 -19.73 0.31
CA TYR A 126 8.91 -19.26 1.68
C TYR A 126 7.60 -19.07 2.45
N HIS A 127 6.50 -18.79 1.74
CA HIS A 127 5.16 -18.55 2.28
C HIS A 127 5.14 -17.45 3.36
N LEU A 128 6.01 -16.44 3.26
CA LEU A 128 6.15 -15.46 4.35
C LEU A 128 4.97 -14.51 4.40
N SER A 129 4.41 -14.13 3.25
CA SER A 129 3.21 -13.31 3.22
C SER A 129 2.00 -14.08 3.75
N GLU A 130 1.83 -15.35 3.37
CA GLU A 130 0.80 -16.23 3.93
C GLU A 130 0.95 -16.40 5.45
N LYS A 131 2.14 -16.76 5.94
CA LYS A 131 2.39 -16.94 7.37
C LYS A 131 2.20 -15.64 8.14
N SER A 132 2.58 -14.50 7.56
CA SER A 132 2.35 -13.19 8.19
C SER A 132 0.87 -12.84 8.28
N ALA A 133 0.09 -13.12 7.24
CA ALA A 133 -1.36 -12.98 7.27
C ALA A 133 -2.00 -13.91 8.31
N ASP A 134 -1.55 -15.17 8.39
CA ASP A 134 -2.02 -16.13 9.39
C ASP A 134 -1.83 -15.60 10.81
N VAL A 135 -0.68 -14.98 11.13
CA VAL A 135 -0.45 -14.40 12.46
C VAL A 135 -1.49 -13.35 12.85
N PHE A 136 -1.93 -12.52 11.91
CA PHE A 136 -2.98 -11.52 12.15
C PHE A 136 -4.35 -12.17 12.31
N LEU A 137 -4.70 -13.06 11.38
CA LEU A 137 -5.99 -13.74 11.34
C LEU A 137 -6.18 -14.66 12.56
N ASP A 138 -5.13 -15.30 13.07
CA ASP A 138 -5.14 -16.09 14.31
C ASP A 138 -5.51 -15.24 15.55
N LEU A 139 -5.29 -13.93 15.49
CA LEU A 139 -5.55 -12.97 16.56
C LEU A 139 -6.80 -12.12 16.31
N ASN A 140 -7.64 -12.49 15.34
CA ASN A 140 -8.81 -11.72 14.87
C ASN A 140 -8.48 -10.31 14.39
N LEU A 141 -7.25 -10.08 13.96
CA LEU A 141 -6.85 -8.84 13.29
C LEU A 141 -7.05 -8.99 11.78
N PRO A 142 -7.62 -7.96 11.11
CA PRO A 142 -7.86 -8.02 9.68
C PRO A 142 -6.57 -7.86 8.89
N VAL A 143 -6.62 -8.34 7.65
CA VAL A 143 -5.54 -8.25 6.67
C VAL A 143 -6.03 -7.47 5.45
N ASP A 144 -5.18 -6.55 5.00
CA ASP A 144 -5.23 -5.81 3.75
C ASP A 144 -3.96 -6.12 2.96
N PHE A 145 -4.07 -6.34 1.65
CA PHE A 145 -2.93 -6.48 0.76
C PHE A 145 -3.21 -5.83 -0.59
N ILE A 146 -2.12 -5.47 -1.28
CA ILE A 146 -2.14 -5.05 -2.68
C ILE A 146 -1.33 -6.03 -3.53
N THR A 147 -1.82 -6.39 -4.71
CA THR A 147 -1.11 -7.31 -5.59
C THR A 147 -1.27 -7.03 -7.09
N LYS A 148 -0.26 -7.44 -7.84
CA LYS A 148 -0.22 -7.54 -9.31
C LYS A 148 -0.17 -9.00 -9.79
N ARG A 149 -0.54 -9.97 -8.96
CA ARG A 149 -0.30 -11.41 -9.18
C ARG A 149 -1.57 -12.24 -9.43
N GLY A 150 -2.74 -11.61 -9.53
CA GLY A 150 -4.00 -12.23 -9.91
C GLY A 150 -4.27 -13.54 -9.18
N ASP A 151 -4.34 -14.63 -9.93
CA ASP A 151 -4.68 -15.96 -9.40
C ASP A 151 -3.64 -16.58 -8.47
N ASN A 152 -2.42 -16.02 -8.32
CA ASN A 152 -1.41 -16.57 -7.40
C ASN A 152 -1.75 -16.42 -5.91
N ILE A 153 -2.79 -15.67 -5.57
CA ILE A 153 -3.18 -15.55 -4.17
C ILE A 153 -3.69 -16.92 -3.68
N PRO A 154 -3.12 -17.48 -2.60
CA PRO A 154 -3.52 -18.80 -2.11
C PRO A 154 -4.99 -18.82 -1.69
N LYS A 155 -5.75 -19.81 -2.18
CA LYS A 155 -7.19 -19.97 -1.85
C LYS A 155 -7.45 -20.06 -0.34
N ARG A 156 -6.49 -20.58 0.44
CA ARG A 156 -6.56 -20.63 1.89
C ARG A 156 -6.62 -19.24 2.51
N ILE A 157 -5.81 -18.29 2.03
CA ILE A 157 -5.82 -16.90 2.51
C ILE A 157 -7.15 -16.23 2.19
N LEU A 158 -7.64 -16.39 0.95
CA LEU A 158 -8.98 -15.92 0.56
C LEU A 158 -10.05 -16.43 1.53
N ARG A 159 -10.11 -17.75 1.76
CA ARG A 159 -11.07 -18.37 2.67
C ARG A 159 -10.97 -17.79 4.09
N ARG A 160 -9.76 -17.69 4.65
CA ARG A 160 -9.57 -17.14 6.01
C ARG A 160 -9.96 -15.67 6.11
N MET A 161 -9.73 -14.87 5.06
CA MET A 161 -10.17 -13.47 5.02
C MET A 161 -11.69 -13.35 4.95
N ALA A 162 -12.35 -14.23 4.19
CA ALA A 162 -13.81 -14.31 4.10
C ALA A 162 -14.46 -14.80 5.40
N GLU A 163 -13.81 -15.72 6.12
CA GLU A 163 -14.25 -16.25 7.42
C GLU A 163 -13.91 -15.32 8.60
N HIS A 164 -13.27 -14.17 8.36
CA HIS A 164 -12.87 -13.27 9.43
C HIS A 164 -14.10 -12.73 10.17
N PRO A 165 -14.17 -12.82 11.52
CA PRO A 165 -15.41 -12.67 12.30
C PRO A 165 -16.09 -11.29 12.20
N TYR A 166 -15.36 -10.28 11.71
CA TYR A 166 -15.85 -8.91 11.60
C TYR A 166 -15.93 -8.39 10.15
N ASN A 167 -15.64 -9.20 9.12
CA ASN A 167 -15.67 -8.78 7.71
C ASN A 167 -14.83 -7.51 7.38
N HIS A 168 -13.75 -7.27 8.13
CA HIS A 168 -12.88 -6.10 7.97
C HIS A 168 -11.64 -6.36 7.10
N CYS A 169 -11.52 -7.56 6.49
CA CYS A 169 -10.44 -7.86 5.55
C CYS A 169 -10.75 -7.27 4.17
N LEU A 170 -9.71 -6.85 3.44
CA LEU A 170 -9.86 -6.37 2.06
C LEU A 170 -8.71 -6.82 1.16
N ALA A 171 -8.97 -6.86 -0.14
CA ALA A 171 -7.98 -7.20 -1.16
C ALA A 171 -7.94 -6.12 -2.24
N GLN A 172 -6.73 -5.66 -2.56
CA GLN A 172 -6.50 -4.63 -3.57
C GLN A 172 -5.76 -5.21 -4.78
N PHE A 173 -6.26 -4.92 -5.97
CA PHE A 173 -5.68 -5.39 -7.24
C PHE A 173 -5.25 -4.19 -8.07
N THR A 174 -3.95 -4.06 -8.37
CA THR A 174 -3.51 -3.03 -9.31
C THR A 174 -3.70 -3.51 -10.74
N ILE A 175 -4.52 -2.79 -11.50
CA ILE A 175 -4.77 -3.02 -12.93
C ILE A 175 -4.53 -1.68 -13.61
N LEU A 176 -3.49 -1.58 -14.45
CA LEU A 176 -3.04 -0.28 -14.98
C LEU A 176 -3.85 0.18 -16.19
N SER A 177 -4.45 -0.76 -16.89
CA SER A 177 -5.33 -0.58 -18.06
C SER A 177 -6.11 -1.86 -18.29
N VAL A 178 -7.23 -1.77 -19.02
CA VAL A 178 -7.92 -2.93 -19.59
C VAL A 178 -7.16 -3.53 -20.79
N ASP A 179 -6.18 -2.79 -21.33
CA ASP A 179 -5.24 -3.26 -22.34
C ASP A 179 -4.06 -4.00 -21.68
N ASP A 180 -3.89 -5.26 -22.05
CA ASP A 180 -2.82 -6.13 -21.54
C ASP A 180 -1.44 -5.70 -22.04
N GLU A 181 -1.33 -5.03 -23.19
CA GLU A 181 -0.05 -4.54 -23.71
C GLU A 181 0.57 -3.49 -22.78
N ILE A 182 -0.24 -2.55 -22.29
CA ILE A 182 0.18 -1.54 -21.31
C ILE A 182 0.69 -2.22 -20.03
N ASN A 183 0.01 -3.27 -19.57
CA ASN A 183 0.45 -4.03 -18.39
C ASN A 183 1.76 -4.78 -18.65
N ARG A 184 1.99 -5.34 -19.85
CA ARG A 184 3.27 -5.98 -20.20
C ARG A 184 4.44 -4.98 -20.20
N ILE A 185 4.19 -3.74 -20.57
CA ILE A 185 5.23 -2.69 -20.55
C ILE A 185 5.52 -2.24 -19.11
N PHE A 186 4.49 -1.96 -18.32
CA PHE A 186 4.62 -1.31 -17.01
C PHE A 186 4.62 -2.27 -15.80
N ALA A 187 4.21 -3.52 -15.99
CA ALA A 187 4.23 -4.60 -15.00
C ALA A 187 4.62 -5.93 -15.68
N PRO A 188 5.82 -6.03 -16.28
CA PRO A 188 6.17 -7.07 -17.24
C PRO A 188 6.07 -8.52 -16.72
N ASN A 189 6.27 -8.71 -15.41
CA ASN A 189 6.13 -10.02 -14.78
C ASN A 189 4.89 -10.10 -13.88
N GLY A 190 3.91 -9.20 -14.06
CA GLY A 190 2.60 -9.26 -13.40
C GLY A 190 1.72 -10.35 -13.98
N ALA A 191 0.55 -10.55 -13.38
CA ALA A 191 -0.52 -11.32 -13.99
C ALA A 191 -1.17 -10.52 -15.14
N SER A 192 -1.76 -11.24 -16.09
CA SER A 192 -2.55 -10.61 -17.16
C SER A 192 -3.75 -9.84 -16.60
N VAL A 193 -4.27 -8.90 -17.38
CA VAL A 193 -5.50 -8.15 -17.06
C VAL A 193 -6.66 -9.10 -16.72
N GLU A 194 -6.79 -10.18 -17.50
CA GLU A 194 -7.85 -11.16 -17.31
C GLU A 194 -7.70 -11.93 -15.99
N GLU A 195 -6.49 -12.40 -15.65
CA GLU A 195 -6.23 -13.07 -14.38
C GLU A 195 -6.46 -12.13 -13.18
N GLN A 196 -6.15 -10.85 -13.33
CA GLN A 196 -6.40 -9.85 -12.29
C GLN A 196 -7.91 -9.66 -12.06
N PHE A 197 -8.69 -9.47 -13.12
CA PHE A 197 -10.15 -9.31 -13.00
C PHE A 197 -10.85 -10.59 -12.52
N LYS A 198 -10.39 -11.77 -12.93
CA LYS A 198 -10.84 -13.05 -12.34
C LYS A 198 -10.58 -13.12 -10.85
N ALA A 199 -9.43 -12.63 -10.40
CA ALA A 199 -9.11 -12.56 -8.98
C ALA A 199 -10.00 -11.55 -8.23
N VAL A 200 -10.30 -10.40 -8.85
CA VAL A 200 -11.28 -9.42 -8.32
C VAL A 200 -12.63 -10.09 -8.09
N ARG A 201 -13.21 -10.74 -9.12
CA ARG A 201 -14.47 -11.48 -9.01
C ARG A 201 -14.42 -12.55 -7.95
N ARG A 202 -13.36 -13.36 -7.95
CA ARG A 202 -13.19 -14.45 -6.98
C ARG A 202 -13.20 -13.95 -5.54
N PHE A 203 -12.57 -12.81 -5.26
CA PHE A 203 -12.57 -12.23 -3.91
C PHE A 203 -13.94 -11.61 -3.57
N ALA A 204 -14.58 -10.93 -4.51
CA ALA A 204 -15.91 -10.36 -4.34
C ALA A 204 -16.99 -11.42 -4.10
N ASP A 205 -16.97 -12.54 -4.82
CA ASP A 205 -17.91 -13.66 -4.70
C ASP A 205 -17.81 -14.35 -3.32
N TRP A 206 -16.63 -14.31 -2.71
CA TRP A 206 -16.39 -14.81 -1.34
C TRP A 206 -16.73 -13.77 -0.26
N GLY A 207 -17.25 -12.61 -0.63
CA GLY A 207 -17.62 -11.55 0.30
C GLY A 207 -16.46 -10.72 0.86
N VAL A 208 -15.24 -10.89 0.33
CA VAL A 208 -14.10 -10.04 0.74
C VAL A 208 -14.21 -8.68 0.06
N TYR A 209 -14.08 -7.60 0.83
CA TYR A 209 -14.12 -6.25 0.29
C TYR A 209 -12.99 -6.06 -0.72
N THR A 210 -13.34 -5.74 -1.96
CA THR A 210 -12.37 -5.74 -3.06
C THR A 210 -12.22 -4.36 -3.65
N VAL A 211 -10.96 -3.95 -3.84
CA VAL A 211 -10.56 -2.65 -4.37
C VAL A 211 -9.77 -2.86 -5.65
N VAL A 212 -10.07 -2.10 -6.70
CA VAL A 212 -9.22 -2.03 -7.89
C VAL A 212 -8.42 -0.74 -7.84
N ARG A 213 -7.16 -0.81 -8.27
CA ARG A 213 -6.28 0.36 -8.32
C ARG A 213 -5.80 0.58 -9.73
N MET A 214 -6.08 1.76 -10.26
CA MET A 214 -5.42 2.28 -11.47
C MET A 214 -4.33 3.24 -11.00
N ASP A 215 -3.32 2.63 -10.40
CA ASP A 215 -2.27 3.30 -9.63
C ASP A 215 -0.89 2.78 -10.11
N PRO A 216 -0.22 3.52 -11.00
CA PRO A 216 -0.60 4.85 -11.51
C PRO A 216 -1.39 4.87 -12.83
N LEU A 217 -2.06 6.00 -13.07
CA LEU A 217 -2.42 6.54 -14.38
C LEU A 217 -1.18 7.12 -15.08
N PHE A 218 -1.08 6.92 -16.39
CA PHE A 218 0.05 7.40 -17.20
C PHE A 218 -0.38 8.54 -18.13
N PRO A 219 0.26 9.73 -18.06
CA PRO A 219 -0.13 10.87 -18.88
C PRO A 219 -0.17 10.60 -20.38
N GLY A 220 -1.31 10.83 -21.02
CA GLY A 220 -1.54 10.63 -22.45
C GLY A 220 -1.57 9.16 -22.89
N ILE A 221 -1.62 8.22 -21.94
CA ILE A 221 -1.60 6.78 -22.23
C ILE A 221 -2.81 6.08 -21.59
N THR A 222 -3.10 6.36 -20.31
CA THR A 222 -4.22 5.72 -19.59
C THR A 222 -5.12 6.67 -18.81
N ASP A 223 -4.93 7.99 -18.96
CA ASP A 223 -5.58 9.01 -18.15
C ASP A 223 -6.67 9.82 -18.88
N ASP A 224 -7.08 9.35 -20.07
CA ASP A 224 -8.25 9.87 -20.77
C ASP A 224 -9.57 9.31 -20.23
N GLU A 225 -10.69 9.98 -20.54
CA GLU A 225 -12.03 9.62 -20.05
C GLU A 225 -12.46 8.21 -20.49
N LYS A 226 -12.08 7.75 -21.69
CA LYS A 226 -12.45 6.42 -22.18
C LYS A 226 -11.68 5.34 -21.41
N SER A 227 -10.37 5.46 -21.31
CA SER A 227 -9.50 4.50 -20.62
C SER A 227 -9.90 4.33 -19.15
N ILE A 228 -10.14 5.44 -18.45
CA ILE A 228 -10.58 5.41 -17.05
C ILE A 228 -11.98 4.77 -16.95
N ARG A 229 -12.93 5.15 -17.81
CA ARG A 229 -14.29 4.61 -17.79
C ARG A 229 -14.31 3.10 -18.00
N GLU A 230 -13.64 2.59 -19.03
CA GLU A 230 -13.59 1.17 -19.35
C GLU A 230 -13.07 0.35 -18.15
N LEU A 231 -12.02 0.83 -17.48
CA LEU A 231 -11.48 0.15 -16.30
C LEU A 231 -12.44 0.19 -15.11
N VAL A 232 -13.06 1.34 -14.83
CA VAL A 232 -13.97 1.51 -13.70
C VAL A 232 -15.25 0.68 -13.89
N GLU A 233 -15.83 0.69 -15.09
CA GLU A 233 -17.00 -0.14 -15.44
C GLU A 233 -16.68 -1.63 -15.27
N ARG A 234 -15.53 -2.06 -15.80
CA ARG A 234 -15.10 -3.46 -15.67
C ARG A 234 -14.83 -3.83 -14.21
N ALA A 235 -14.13 -3.00 -13.46
CA ALA A 235 -13.89 -3.24 -12.03
C ALA A 235 -15.20 -3.39 -11.24
N LYS A 236 -16.18 -2.51 -11.49
CA LYS A 236 -17.50 -2.57 -10.87
C LYS A 236 -18.25 -3.85 -11.25
N LEU A 237 -18.23 -4.23 -12.52
CA LEU A 237 -18.84 -5.46 -13.04
C LEU A 237 -18.28 -6.71 -12.36
N GLU A 238 -16.97 -6.74 -12.13
CA GLU A 238 -16.27 -7.83 -11.44
C GLU A 238 -16.43 -7.78 -9.90
N GLY A 239 -17.17 -6.80 -9.37
CA GLY A 239 -17.54 -6.75 -7.94
C GLY A 239 -16.66 -5.86 -7.07
N ALA A 240 -15.74 -5.07 -7.64
CA ALA A 240 -14.99 -4.07 -6.89
C ALA A 240 -15.94 -3.03 -6.25
N LYS A 241 -15.65 -2.68 -5.00
CA LYS A 241 -16.45 -1.72 -4.21
C LYS A 241 -15.86 -0.32 -4.17
N HIS A 242 -14.58 -0.20 -4.50
CA HIS A 242 -13.81 1.03 -4.43
C HIS A 242 -12.71 1.05 -5.49
N ILE A 243 -12.37 2.24 -5.99
CA ILE A 243 -11.28 2.46 -6.94
C ILE A 243 -10.23 3.41 -6.37
N ILE A 244 -8.94 3.07 -6.45
CA ILE A 244 -7.87 3.99 -6.05
C ILE A 244 -7.08 4.42 -7.29
N PHE A 245 -6.84 5.72 -7.41
CA PHE A 245 -6.03 6.30 -8.47
C PHE A 245 -4.76 6.95 -7.92
N SER A 246 -3.75 7.05 -8.76
CA SER A 246 -2.66 8.02 -8.62
C SER A 246 -2.22 8.42 -10.03
N LEU A 247 -1.41 9.46 -10.16
CA LEU A 247 -0.72 9.76 -11.42
C LEU A 247 0.76 9.40 -11.27
N CYS A 248 1.33 8.80 -12.32
CA CYS A 248 2.70 8.28 -12.32
C CYS A 248 3.69 9.32 -11.79
N ASP A 249 4.44 8.95 -10.77
CA ASP A 249 5.49 9.78 -10.20
C ASP A 249 6.83 9.42 -10.87
N VAL A 250 7.58 10.43 -11.32
CA VAL A 250 8.92 10.25 -11.91
C VAL A 250 10.03 10.81 -11.04
N GLY A 251 9.71 11.57 -9.99
CA GLY A 251 10.66 12.22 -9.10
C GLY A 251 11.20 11.30 -8.03
N ARG A 252 10.36 10.38 -7.57
CA ARG A 252 10.75 9.49 -6.48
C ARG A 252 11.62 8.32 -6.90
N VAL A 253 11.94 8.12 -8.18
CA VAL A 253 12.74 6.97 -8.64
C VAL A 253 14.21 7.31 -8.94
N GLY A 254 14.60 8.59 -8.88
CA GLY A 254 15.93 9.08 -9.22
C GLY A 254 16.18 9.21 -10.72
N GLU A 255 17.19 10.02 -11.11
CA GLU A 255 17.39 10.47 -12.50
C GLU A 255 17.61 9.31 -13.49
N SER A 256 18.36 8.28 -13.09
CA SER A 256 18.62 7.12 -13.97
C SER A 256 17.33 6.36 -14.31
N ARG A 257 16.44 6.16 -13.33
CA ARG A 257 15.16 5.47 -13.51
C ARG A 257 14.15 6.34 -14.23
N ARG A 258 14.14 7.65 -13.95
CA ARG A 258 13.37 8.64 -14.72
C ARG A 258 13.72 8.53 -16.20
N ARG A 259 15.01 8.51 -16.56
CA ARG A 259 15.45 8.36 -17.95
C ARG A 259 14.98 7.05 -18.59
N ILE A 260 15.04 5.93 -17.85
CA ILE A 260 14.52 4.64 -18.33
C ILE A 260 13.02 4.74 -18.63
N LEU A 261 12.23 5.31 -17.71
CA LEU A 261 10.80 5.46 -17.89
C LEU A 261 10.45 6.37 -19.08
N PHE A 262 11.14 7.50 -19.24
CA PHE A 262 10.97 8.39 -20.39
C PHE A 262 11.35 7.71 -21.72
N ASN A 263 12.39 6.87 -21.74
CA ASN A 263 12.75 6.10 -22.93
C ASN A 263 11.66 5.09 -23.28
N ILE A 264 11.10 4.38 -22.29
CA ILE A 264 9.97 3.47 -22.50
C ILE A 264 8.79 4.22 -23.11
N VAL A 265 8.43 5.39 -22.58
CA VAL A 265 7.36 6.22 -23.12
C VAL A 265 7.67 6.66 -24.55
N ARG A 266 8.89 7.11 -24.84
CA ARG A 266 9.29 7.52 -26.19
C ARG A 266 9.21 6.39 -27.21
N GLU A 267 9.59 5.18 -26.80
CA GLU A 267 9.68 4.00 -27.67
C GLU A 267 8.32 3.36 -27.92
N HIS A 268 7.49 3.23 -26.87
CA HIS A 268 6.20 2.54 -26.94
C HIS A 268 5.00 3.48 -27.14
N PHE A 269 5.10 4.74 -26.70
CA PHE A 269 4.01 5.72 -26.71
C PHE A 269 4.50 7.09 -27.23
N PRO A 270 5.03 7.17 -28.46
CA PRO A 270 5.67 8.38 -28.99
C PRO A 270 4.75 9.61 -28.96
N ASP A 271 3.44 9.42 -29.15
CA ASP A 271 2.44 10.50 -29.11
C ASP A 271 2.29 11.13 -27.72
N ALA A 272 2.50 10.34 -26.65
CA ALA A 272 2.44 10.81 -25.27
C ALA A 272 3.74 11.49 -24.81
N TYR A 273 4.86 11.26 -25.50
CA TYR A 273 6.19 11.68 -25.04
C TYR A 273 6.31 13.21 -24.86
N ASN A 274 5.76 13.98 -25.80
CA ASN A 274 5.74 15.45 -25.69
C ASN A 274 4.92 15.94 -24.50
N LEU A 275 3.86 15.22 -24.13
CA LEU A 275 3.05 15.53 -22.95
C LEU A 275 3.83 15.23 -21.67
N TRP A 276 4.53 14.10 -21.60
CA TRP A 276 5.40 13.77 -20.47
C TRP A 276 6.47 14.83 -20.22
N LEU A 277 7.13 15.32 -21.28
CA LEU A 277 8.09 16.42 -21.16
C LEU A 277 7.48 17.68 -20.55
N LYS A 278 6.21 17.98 -20.87
CA LYS A 278 5.48 19.13 -20.31
C LYS A 278 5.07 18.90 -18.86
N VAL A 279 4.44 17.76 -18.57
CA VAL A 279 3.91 17.42 -17.23
C VAL A 279 5.02 17.41 -16.19
N TYR A 280 6.19 16.85 -16.51
CA TYR A 280 7.30 16.71 -15.56
C TYR A 280 8.45 17.72 -15.77
N ARG A 281 8.19 18.84 -16.46
CA ARG A 281 9.21 19.84 -16.82
C ARG A 281 9.88 20.48 -15.61
N PHE A 282 9.06 20.96 -14.68
CA PHE A 282 9.49 21.80 -13.55
C PHE A 282 9.35 21.10 -12.20
N ASN A 283 8.38 20.19 -12.09
CA ASN A 283 8.16 19.39 -10.90
C ASN A 283 8.31 17.91 -11.27
N GLN A 284 9.15 17.20 -10.52
CA GLN A 284 9.31 15.76 -10.74
C GLN A 284 8.10 14.97 -10.25
N ASP A 285 7.31 15.54 -9.35
CA ASP A 285 5.99 15.02 -8.98
C ASP A 285 4.92 15.41 -10.01
N GLY A 286 5.25 16.09 -11.11
CA GLY A 286 4.30 16.46 -12.16
C GLY A 286 3.51 17.73 -11.88
N ASP A 287 2.91 18.28 -12.93
CA ASP A 287 2.07 19.48 -12.89
C ASP A 287 0.77 19.23 -12.08
N ILE A 288 0.53 20.06 -11.05
CA ILE A 288 -0.61 19.87 -10.15
C ILE A 288 -1.96 20.11 -10.83
N GLU A 289 -2.02 21.04 -11.78
CA GLU A 289 -3.24 21.34 -12.53
C GLU A 289 -3.58 20.21 -13.50
N TYR A 290 -2.55 19.56 -14.07
CA TYR A 290 -2.71 18.32 -14.82
C TYR A 290 -3.30 17.21 -13.94
N ARG A 291 -2.72 16.96 -12.75
CA ARG A 291 -3.23 15.97 -11.79
C ARG A 291 -4.69 16.24 -11.43
N ARG A 292 -5.04 17.47 -11.04
CA ARG A 292 -6.42 17.88 -10.73
C ARG A 292 -7.39 17.63 -11.89
N ARG A 293 -7.01 17.96 -13.14
CA ARG A 293 -7.85 17.71 -14.32
C ARG A 293 -8.13 16.21 -14.50
N VAL A 294 -7.10 15.37 -14.40
CA VAL A 294 -7.24 13.91 -14.50
C VAL A 294 -8.13 13.35 -13.39
N PHE A 295 -7.91 13.76 -12.13
CA PHE A 295 -8.72 13.27 -11.01
C PHE A 295 -10.16 13.79 -11.02
N LYS A 296 -10.42 14.96 -11.62
CA LYS A 296 -11.77 15.44 -11.87
C LYS A 296 -12.52 14.53 -12.86
N ILE A 297 -11.84 14.07 -13.91
CA ILE A 297 -12.40 13.09 -14.86
C ILE A 297 -12.69 11.77 -14.15
N ALA A 298 -11.71 11.23 -13.42
CA ALA A 298 -11.88 9.98 -12.66
C ALA A 298 -13.05 10.06 -11.66
N ARG A 299 -13.16 11.18 -10.94
CA ARG A 299 -14.25 11.44 -9.99
C ARG A 299 -15.61 11.46 -10.67
N LYS A 300 -15.75 12.21 -11.77
CA LYS A 300 -16.99 12.27 -12.56
C LYS A 300 -17.41 10.86 -13.00
N ILE A 301 -16.50 10.07 -13.54
CA ILE A 301 -16.76 8.70 -14.01
C ILE A 301 -17.20 7.79 -12.85
N CYS A 302 -16.49 7.83 -11.73
CA CYS A 302 -16.84 7.03 -10.55
C CYS A 302 -18.22 7.40 -9.98
N ASP A 303 -18.56 8.70 -9.95
CA ASP A 303 -19.87 9.20 -9.51
C ASP A 303 -20.99 8.73 -10.47
N GLU A 304 -20.77 8.79 -11.79
CA GLU A 304 -21.73 8.31 -12.80
C GLU A 304 -21.98 6.79 -12.74
N ILE A 305 -20.93 6.00 -12.48
CA ILE A 305 -21.01 4.53 -12.39
C ILE A 305 -21.53 4.08 -11.01
N GLY A 306 -21.50 4.96 -10.00
CA GLY A 306 -21.91 4.61 -8.64
C GLY A 306 -20.89 3.72 -7.93
N VAL A 307 -19.61 4.09 -7.98
CA VAL A 307 -18.53 3.45 -7.22
C VAL A 307 -17.70 4.50 -6.51
N THR A 308 -17.28 4.21 -5.27
CA THR A 308 -16.45 5.15 -4.53
C THR A 308 -15.01 5.10 -5.02
N MET A 309 -14.25 6.16 -4.75
CA MET A 309 -12.86 6.33 -5.11
C MET A 309 -12.06 7.14 -4.09
N ALA A 310 -10.75 6.94 -4.12
CA ALA A 310 -9.75 7.72 -3.41
C ALA A 310 -8.49 7.87 -4.27
N LEU A 311 -7.58 8.72 -3.80
CA LEU A 311 -6.26 8.94 -4.37
C LEU A 311 -5.17 8.34 -3.47
N CYS A 312 -4.06 7.88 -4.05
CA CYS A 312 -2.93 7.34 -3.28
C CYS A 312 -1.73 8.27 -3.30
N MET A 313 -1.44 8.88 -2.14
CA MET A 313 -0.25 9.70 -1.88
C MET A 313 -0.13 10.88 -2.86
N GLU A 314 -1.27 11.49 -3.15
CA GLU A 314 -1.44 12.62 -4.05
C GLU A 314 -1.48 13.92 -3.25
N PHE A 315 -0.48 14.77 -3.45
CA PHE A 315 -0.33 16.00 -2.67
C PHE A 315 -0.11 17.22 -3.55
N GLU A 316 -0.57 18.35 -3.07
CA GLU A 316 -0.13 19.67 -3.48
C GLU A 316 0.86 20.22 -2.47
N GLU A 317 2.00 20.70 -2.96
CA GLU A 317 2.96 21.43 -2.15
C GLU A 317 2.47 22.86 -1.92
N ILE A 318 2.39 23.27 -0.64
CA ILE A 318 2.01 24.64 -0.25
C ILE A 318 3.14 25.26 0.58
N ILE A 319 3.46 26.52 0.32
CA ILE A 319 4.50 27.25 1.03
C ILE A 319 3.85 28.23 2.00
N VAL A 320 4.10 28.04 3.30
CA VAL A 320 3.59 28.91 4.37
C VAL A 320 4.78 29.44 5.16
N ASN A 321 4.98 30.76 5.16
CA ASN A 321 6.09 31.43 5.85
C ASN A 321 7.47 30.82 5.51
N GLY A 322 7.68 30.49 4.23
CA GLY A 322 8.93 29.89 3.74
C GLY A 322 9.13 28.41 4.10
N LYS A 323 8.14 27.75 4.72
CA LYS A 323 8.15 26.31 4.99
C LYS A 323 7.21 25.58 4.06
N VAL A 324 7.66 24.40 3.62
CA VAL A 324 6.90 23.51 2.75
C VAL A 324 5.96 22.63 3.58
N TYR A 325 4.68 22.63 3.20
CA TYR A 325 3.64 21.74 3.69
C TYR A 325 2.99 20.99 2.53
N TYR A 326 2.28 19.91 2.85
CA TYR A 326 1.62 19.08 1.87
C TYR A 326 0.13 19.02 2.18
N ARG A 327 -0.70 19.36 1.19
CA ARG A 327 -2.15 19.20 1.24
C ARG A 327 -2.53 17.99 0.37
N GLY A 328 -3.18 17.00 0.97
CA GLY A 328 -3.63 15.81 0.24
C GLY A 328 -4.81 16.13 -0.68
N LEU A 329 -4.74 15.66 -1.93
CA LEU A 329 -5.80 15.89 -2.93
C LEU A 329 -7.08 15.08 -2.62
N ASN A 330 -7.01 14.07 -1.74
CA ASN A 330 -8.22 13.42 -1.23
C ASN A 330 -9.20 14.37 -0.51
N GLU A 331 -8.77 15.55 -0.05
CA GLU A 331 -9.71 16.58 0.47
C GLU A 331 -10.69 17.07 -0.60
N GLU A 332 -10.31 16.96 -1.88
CA GLU A 332 -11.11 17.38 -3.03
C GLU A 332 -11.80 16.19 -3.72
N PHE A 333 -11.09 15.06 -3.88
CA PHE A 333 -11.51 14.00 -4.82
C PHE A 333 -12.01 12.71 -4.17
N MET A 334 -11.74 12.46 -2.88
CA MET A 334 -12.20 11.23 -2.22
C MET A 334 -13.74 11.23 -2.07
N THR A 335 -14.40 10.11 -2.37
CA THR A 335 -15.86 9.90 -2.12
C THR A 335 -16.13 9.06 -0.89
N SER A 336 -15.12 8.41 -0.33
CA SER A 336 -15.22 7.53 0.83
C SER A 336 -14.70 8.23 2.10
N ARG A 337 -14.92 7.59 3.25
CA ARG A 337 -14.34 8.04 4.53
C ARG A 337 -12.91 7.57 4.69
N SER A 338 -12.63 6.32 4.29
CA SER A 338 -11.30 5.72 4.31
C SER A 338 -10.70 5.63 2.90
N CYS A 339 -9.37 5.60 2.81
CA CYS A 339 -8.66 5.60 1.52
C CYS A 339 -8.78 4.27 0.78
N GLU A 340 -9.13 3.18 1.46
CA GLU A 340 -9.47 1.90 0.84
C GLU A 340 -10.98 1.70 0.65
N GLY A 341 -11.82 2.66 1.07
CA GLY A 341 -13.27 2.61 0.96
C GLY A 341 -13.98 1.75 2.02
N LEU A 342 -13.25 0.97 2.82
CA LEU A 342 -13.78 0.21 3.96
C LEU A 342 -13.39 0.85 5.29
N ASP A 343 -14.36 1.07 6.17
CA ASP A 343 -14.08 1.52 7.55
C ASP A 343 -13.56 0.35 8.37
N ILE A 344 -12.33 0.46 8.87
CA ILE A 344 -11.71 -0.58 9.68
C ILE A 344 -11.28 0.02 11.02
N PRO A 345 -11.98 -0.28 12.13
CA PRO A 345 -11.63 0.25 13.44
C PRO A 345 -10.21 -0.12 13.85
N VAL A 346 -9.67 0.62 14.81
CA VAL A 346 -8.53 0.11 15.58
C VAL A 346 -8.99 -1.06 16.45
N TYR A 347 -8.08 -1.97 16.73
CA TYR A 347 -8.35 -3.20 17.45
C TYR A 347 -7.68 -3.17 18.82
N TRP A 348 -8.32 -3.84 19.78
CA TRP A 348 -7.79 -3.90 21.14
C TRP A 348 -8.14 -5.22 21.84
N ARG A 349 -7.53 -5.46 23.00
CA ARG A 349 -7.84 -6.58 23.89
C ARG A 349 -7.53 -6.22 25.34
N ASP A 350 -8.16 -6.93 26.26
CA ASP A 350 -8.01 -6.71 27.70
C ASP A 350 -6.76 -7.40 28.24
N LYS A 351 -6.52 -8.64 27.80
CA LYS A 351 -5.35 -9.45 28.19
C LYS A 351 -4.53 -9.90 26.98
N LEU A 352 -3.27 -10.25 27.21
CA LEU A 352 -2.32 -10.62 26.13
C LEU A 352 -2.53 -12.02 25.57
N ASP A 353 -3.29 -12.87 26.24
CA ASP A 353 -3.68 -14.22 25.84
C ASP A 353 -5.04 -14.27 25.10
N GLU A 354 -5.77 -13.16 25.07
CA GLU A 354 -7.04 -13.04 24.35
C GLU A 354 -6.83 -12.57 22.89
N PRO A 355 -7.74 -12.94 21.96
CA PRO A 355 -7.76 -12.37 20.62
C PRO A 355 -8.16 -10.90 20.66
N PHE A 356 -7.84 -10.16 19.60
CA PHE A 356 -8.27 -8.77 19.48
C PHE A 356 -9.75 -8.68 19.09
N LYS A 357 -10.38 -7.56 19.46
CA LYS A 357 -11.72 -7.17 19.05
C LYS A 357 -11.70 -5.75 18.48
N PRO A 358 -12.55 -5.45 17.48
CA PRO A 358 -12.67 -4.10 16.96
C PRO A 358 -13.13 -3.16 18.07
N LEU A 359 -12.63 -1.93 18.06
CA LEU A 359 -13.13 -0.90 18.94
C LEU A 359 -14.50 -0.42 18.46
N GLU A 360 -15.52 -0.61 19.29
CA GLU A 360 -16.88 -0.13 19.06
C GLU A 360 -16.91 1.38 18.82
N ASN A 361 -17.76 1.83 17.88
CA ASN A 361 -17.91 3.22 17.45
C ASN A 361 -16.65 3.86 16.82
N CYS A 362 -15.61 3.07 16.54
CA CYS A 362 -14.46 3.53 15.77
C CYS A 362 -14.67 3.19 14.29
N ASN A 363 -14.45 4.17 13.40
CA ASN A 363 -14.50 3.98 11.95
C ASN A 363 -13.11 3.80 11.32
N GLY A 364 -12.04 3.83 12.13
CA GLY A 364 -10.66 3.68 11.65
C GLY A 364 -10.01 4.93 11.07
N ALA A 365 -10.76 6.01 10.83
CA ALA A 365 -10.28 7.22 10.16
C ALA A 365 -9.45 8.12 11.11
N CYS A 366 -8.29 7.60 11.54
CA CYS A 366 -7.36 8.27 12.45
C CYS A 366 -6.94 9.67 11.97
N LEU A 367 -6.74 9.87 10.66
CA LEU A 367 -6.39 11.18 10.10
C LEU A 367 -7.52 12.21 10.28
N LEU A 368 -8.78 11.80 10.20
CA LEU A 368 -9.91 12.70 10.46
C LEU A 368 -9.97 13.12 11.93
N CYS A 369 -9.61 12.22 12.85
CA CYS A 369 -9.44 12.56 14.26
C CYS A 369 -8.31 13.58 14.45
N ALA A 370 -7.17 13.38 13.78
CA ALA A 370 -6.01 14.27 13.87
C ALA A 370 -6.29 15.66 13.31
N LYS A 371 -7.12 15.75 12.26
CA LYS A 371 -7.60 17.01 11.67
C LYS A 371 -8.72 17.69 12.50
N GLY A 372 -9.21 17.05 13.56
CA GLY A 372 -10.33 17.56 14.36
C GLY A 372 -11.69 17.49 13.67
N ILE A 373 -11.80 16.75 12.55
CA ILE A 373 -13.03 16.59 11.77
C ILE A 373 -14.02 15.66 12.49
N GLN A 374 -13.52 14.71 13.28
CA GLN A 374 -14.35 13.81 14.08
C GLN A 374 -13.80 13.64 15.50
N LYS A 375 -14.70 13.32 16.45
CA LYS A 375 -14.31 13.03 17.84
C LYS A 375 -13.72 11.61 17.96
N PRO A 376 -12.53 11.43 18.55
CA PRO A 376 -11.96 10.11 18.74
C PRO A 376 -12.62 9.34 19.89
N VAL A 377 -12.68 8.02 19.77
CA VAL A 377 -13.29 7.11 20.78
C VAL A 377 -12.28 6.15 21.44
N CYS A 378 -11.05 6.07 20.92
CA CYS A 378 -10.04 5.11 21.40
C CYS A 378 -9.27 5.56 22.63
N GLY A 379 -9.19 6.86 22.89
CA GLY A 379 -8.39 7.42 23.99
C GLY A 379 -6.87 7.19 23.84
N GLN A 380 -6.39 6.82 22.65
CA GLN A 380 -4.97 6.57 22.38
C GLN A 380 -4.37 7.70 21.57
N LEU A 381 -3.60 8.58 22.21
CA LEU A 381 -3.00 9.75 21.57
C LEU A 381 -2.28 9.45 20.25
N PRO A 382 -1.49 8.37 20.10
CA PRO A 382 -0.81 8.12 18.83
C PRO A 382 -1.76 7.86 17.65
N PHE A 383 -2.92 7.22 17.88
CA PHE A 383 -3.96 7.07 16.86
C PHE A 383 -4.70 8.38 16.62
N ILE A 384 -5.04 9.10 17.69
CA ILE A 384 -5.76 10.38 17.62
C ILE A 384 -4.96 11.41 16.81
N ARG A 385 -3.64 11.44 16.97
CA ARG A 385 -2.73 12.34 16.24
C ARG A 385 -2.29 11.80 14.89
N ALA A 386 -2.74 10.61 14.50
CA ALA A 386 -2.30 9.94 13.28
C ALA A 386 -0.77 9.97 13.14
N SER A 387 -0.05 9.59 14.21
CA SER A 387 1.42 9.64 14.27
C SER A 387 2.09 8.57 13.41
N ALA A 388 3.36 8.76 13.05
CA ALA A 388 4.21 7.75 12.42
C ALA A 388 4.60 6.66 13.44
N LEU A 389 3.69 5.71 13.66
CA LEU A 389 3.82 4.70 14.71
C LEU A 389 4.96 3.71 14.44
N ARG A 390 5.66 3.32 15.50
CA ARG A 390 6.59 2.16 15.51
C ARG A 390 6.12 1.15 16.55
N TYR A 391 6.68 -0.06 16.51
CA TYR A 391 6.40 -1.11 17.49
C TYR A 391 6.44 -0.62 18.95
N ARG A 392 7.45 0.18 19.31
CA ARG A 392 7.58 0.77 20.66
C ARG A 392 6.39 1.63 21.08
N ASP A 393 5.72 2.28 20.13
CA ASP A 393 4.61 3.19 20.39
C ASP A 393 3.35 2.36 20.67
N TYR A 394 3.10 1.32 19.87
CA TYR A 394 2.07 0.31 20.16
C TYR A 394 2.30 -0.35 21.53
N ARG A 395 3.56 -0.69 21.86
CA ARG A 395 3.93 -1.31 23.15
C ARG A 395 3.64 -0.45 24.37
N ARG A 396 3.60 0.87 24.20
CA ARG A 396 3.30 1.83 25.28
C ARG A 396 1.80 1.98 25.52
N MET A 397 0.96 1.66 24.53
CA MET A 397 -0.49 1.70 24.67
C MET A 397 -0.95 0.62 25.67
N LYS A 398 -1.61 1.07 26.74
CA LYS A 398 -2.11 0.22 27.82
C LYS A 398 -3.56 -0.22 27.54
N PRO A 399 -4.07 -1.28 28.20
CA PRO A 399 -5.46 -1.70 28.07
C PRO A 399 -6.43 -0.54 28.29
N ARG A 400 -7.57 -0.53 27.58
CA ARG A 400 -8.51 0.60 27.53
C ARG A 400 -8.90 1.14 28.91
N TYR A 401 -9.13 0.27 29.88
CA TYR A 401 -9.57 0.64 31.24
C TYR A 401 -8.49 1.30 32.11
N SER A 402 -7.23 1.28 31.70
CA SER A 402 -6.15 1.95 32.43
C SER A 402 -6.15 3.49 32.30
N ASN A 403 -6.84 4.04 31.29
CA ASN A 403 -6.76 5.45 30.91
C ASN A 403 -8.08 6.25 31.06
N LEU A 404 -9.17 5.65 31.58
CA LEU A 404 -10.48 6.31 31.68
C LEU A 404 -10.52 7.51 32.65
N LYS A 405 -9.49 7.74 33.47
CA LYS A 405 -9.40 8.91 34.35
C LYS A 405 -8.84 10.19 33.70
N GLN A 406 -8.35 10.15 32.46
CA GLN A 406 -7.56 11.26 31.89
C GLN A 406 -8.20 12.02 30.71
N TYR A 407 -9.35 11.58 30.18
CA TYR A 407 -9.96 12.17 28.97
C TYR A 407 -11.40 12.66 29.17
N LEU A 408 -11.87 12.71 30.42
CA LEU A 408 -13.17 13.24 30.83
C LEU A 408 -13.07 14.49 31.73
N SER A 409 -11.87 15.08 31.82
CA SER A 409 -11.61 16.35 32.51
C SER A 409 -11.32 17.45 31.51
#